data_AF-A0A353HTA8-F1
#
_entry.id   AF-A0A353HTA8-F1
#
_cell.length_a   1.000
_cell.length_b   1.000
_cell.length_c   1.000
_cell.angle_alpha   90.00
_cell.angle_beta   90.00
_cell.angle_gamma   90.00
#
_symmetry.space_group_name_H-M   'P 1'
#
loop_
_entity.id
_entity.type
_entity.pdbx_description
1 polymer ?
#
loop_
_entity_poly.entity_id
_entity_poly.type
_entity_poly.pdbx_seq_one_letter_code
_entity_poly.pdbx_strand_id
1 'polypeptide(L)'
;MEGKLVSLCRAPSPDGGLHYRFGLPAALELEYPAPGQRARAAFKVGSTPLIGGRITSVVFARGGYTYTLYSRIGRADDGTTPEFEDGLTVERRGKTLRHLRCEDGGAGFSEALVPPAK
;
A
#
# COMPACT_ATOMS: atom_id res chain seq x y z
N MET A 1 -16.44 -13.23 8.47
CA MET A 1 -14.99 -13.16 8.76
C MET A 1 -14.61 -11.70 8.65
N GLU A 2 -14.14 -11.07 9.73
CA GLU A 2 -13.55 -9.73 9.62
C GLU A 2 -12.21 -9.84 8.89
N GLY A 3 -12.10 -9.16 7.74
CA GLY A 3 -10.85 -9.01 7.02
C GLY A 3 -9.88 -8.12 7.80
N LYS A 4 -8.58 -8.33 7.61
CA LYS A 4 -7.56 -7.42 8.15
C LYS A 4 -7.58 -6.11 7.37
N LEU A 5 -7.36 -5.00 8.06
CA LEU A 5 -7.27 -3.68 7.45
C LEU A 5 -5.81 -3.29 7.24
N VAL A 6 -5.51 -2.72 6.08
CA VAL A 6 -4.29 -1.95 5.82
C VAL A 6 -4.71 -0.49 5.77
N SER A 7 -3.99 0.38 6.48
CA SER A 7 -4.30 1.79 6.59
C SER A 7 -3.02 2.60 6.53
N LEU A 8 -3.05 3.72 5.80
CA LEU A 8 -2.03 4.76 5.82
C LEU A 8 -2.70 6.08 6.20
N CYS A 9 -2.42 6.58 7.40
CA CYS A 9 -3.00 7.80 7.92
C CYS A 9 -1.93 8.80 8.32
N ARG A 10 -2.29 10.08 8.37
CA ARG A 10 -1.47 11.09 9.04
C ARG A 10 -1.75 11.03 10.54
N ALA A 11 -0.72 10.91 11.38
CA ALA A 11 -0.92 10.96 12.81
C ALA A 11 -1.40 12.35 13.26
N PRO A 12 -2.22 12.45 14.33
CA PRO A 12 -2.67 13.73 14.88
C PRO A 12 -1.58 14.46 15.70
N SER A 13 -0.31 14.05 15.60
CA SER A 13 0.81 14.66 16.30
C SER A 13 1.38 15.89 15.56
N PRO A 14 2.05 16.83 16.26
CA PRO A 14 2.66 18.00 15.64
C PRO A 14 3.72 17.66 14.58
N ASP A 15 4.32 16.46 14.64
CA ASP A 15 5.26 15.95 13.64
C ASP A 15 4.58 15.53 12.32
N GLY A 16 3.24 15.40 12.33
CA GLY A 16 2.38 15.29 11.14
C GLY A 16 2.75 14.19 10.15
N GLY A 17 3.45 13.15 10.61
CA GLY A 17 4.00 12.10 9.77
C GLY A 17 2.95 11.08 9.30
N LEU A 18 3.31 10.32 8.26
CA LEU A 18 2.54 9.17 7.82
C LEU A 18 2.73 8.00 8.80
N HIS A 19 1.65 7.24 9.02
CA HIS A 19 1.62 6.04 9.84
C HIS A 19 0.89 4.94 9.07
N TYR A 20 1.57 3.81 8.89
CA TYR A 20 1.05 2.59 8.32
C TYR A 20 0.62 1.63 9.43
N ARG A 21 -0.56 1.03 9.27
CA ARG A 21 -1.12 0.02 10.18
C ARG A 21 -1.63 -1.16 9.39
N PHE A 22 -1.38 -2.36 9.91
CA PHE A 22 -1.98 -3.60 9.42
C PHE A 22 -2.44 -4.48 10.58
N GLY A 23 -3.63 -5.06 10.44
CA GLY A 23 -4.21 -6.00 11.42
C GLY A 23 -5.70 -5.80 11.56
N LEU A 24 -6.26 -6.32 12.65
CA LEU A 24 -7.64 -6.06 13.04
C LEU A 24 -7.73 -4.71 13.77
N PRO A 25 -8.89 -4.03 13.75
CA PRO A 25 -9.08 -2.77 14.50
C PRO A 25 -8.69 -2.88 15.98
N ALA A 26 -8.99 -4.02 16.61
CA ALA A 26 -8.69 -4.31 18.02
C ALA A 26 -7.31 -4.95 18.25
N ALA A 27 -6.61 -5.39 17.20
CA ALA A 27 -5.33 -6.10 17.31
C ALA A 27 -4.42 -5.78 16.11
N LEU A 28 -3.54 -4.79 16.30
CA LEU A 28 -2.55 -4.43 15.29
C LEU A 28 -1.43 -5.46 15.24
N GLU A 29 -1.17 -5.97 14.04
CA GLU A 29 -0.08 -6.90 13.76
C GLU A 29 1.19 -6.15 13.33
N LEU A 30 1.02 -4.99 12.69
CA LEU A 30 2.11 -4.16 12.23
C LEU A 30 1.73 -2.69 12.33
N GLU A 31 2.60 -1.90 12.94
CA GLU A 31 2.59 -0.45 12.92
C GLU A 31 3.94 0.05 12.44
N TYR A 32 3.93 1.07 11.56
CA TYR A 32 5.14 1.71 11.08
C TYR A 32 4.93 3.21 10.87
N PRO A 33 5.87 4.08 11.29
CA PRO A 33 7.06 3.76 12.08
C PRO A 33 6.69 3.23 13.46
N ALA A 34 7.59 2.47 14.09
CA ALA A 34 7.36 2.04 15.46
C ALA A 34 7.23 3.27 16.40
N PRO A 35 6.44 3.20 17.48
CA PRO A 35 6.33 4.29 18.45
C PRO A 35 7.70 4.83 18.87
N GLY A 36 7.87 6.16 18.81
CA GLY A 36 9.14 6.84 19.12
C GLY A 36 10.12 6.99 17.94
N GLN A 37 9.86 6.41 16.77
CA GLN A 37 10.63 6.71 15.56
C GLN A 37 10.11 7.97 14.85
N ARG A 38 11.02 8.81 14.34
CA ARG A 38 10.66 10.00 13.54
C ARG A 38 10.06 9.59 12.20
N ALA A 39 8.80 9.95 11.96
CA ALA A 39 8.02 9.47 10.80
C ALA A 39 8.37 10.09 9.44
N ARG A 40 8.93 11.31 9.41
CA ARG A 40 9.16 12.03 8.14
C ARG A 40 10.22 11.42 7.22
N ALA A 41 11.19 10.68 7.75
CA ALA A 41 12.25 10.03 6.96
C ALA A 41 11.94 8.57 6.58
N ALA A 42 10.83 8.03 7.07
CA ALA A 42 10.53 6.60 6.99
C ALA A 42 9.87 6.18 5.66
N PHE A 43 9.29 7.14 4.95
CA PHE A 43 8.51 6.89 3.73
C PHE A 43 9.08 7.65 2.54
N LYS A 44 9.08 6.99 1.37
CA LYS A 44 9.34 7.60 0.07
C LYS A 44 8.02 7.71 -0.69
N VAL A 45 7.64 8.92 -1.03
CA VAL A 45 6.44 9.19 -1.85
C VAL A 45 6.87 9.36 -3.30
N GLY A 46 6.14 8.76 -4.23
CA GLY A 46 6.40 8.83 -5.66
C GLY A 46 5.13 8.96 -6.46
N SER A 47 5.28 9.44 -7.70
CA SER A 47 4.22 9.49 -8.70
C SER A 47 4.81 9.14 -10.06
N THR A 48 4.19 8.20 -10.75
CA THR A 48 4.57 7.79 -12.11
C THR A 48 3.41 8.07 -13.06
N PRO A 49 3.58 8.87 -14.12
CA PRO A 49 2.52 9.13 -15.08
C PRO A 49 2.17 7.87 -15.88
N LEU A 50 0.88 7.69 -16.18
CA LEU A 50 0.37 6.67 -17.09
C LEU A 50 -0.43 7.33 -18.21
N ILE A 51 -0.59 6.65 -19.34
CA ILE A 51 -1.54 7.10 -20.37
C ILE A 51 -2.95 7.08 -19.76
N GLY A 52 -3.56 8.25 -19.65
CA GLY A 52 -4.88 8.39 -19.05
C GLY A 52 -4.92 8.38 -17.52
N GLY A 53 -3.76 8.50 -16.85
CA GLY A 53 -3.74 8.62 -15.39
C GLY A 53 -2.34 8.64 -14.78
N ARG A 54 -2.20 8.01 -13.60
CA ARG A 54 -0.95 7.95 -12.83
C ARG A 54 -0.99 6.84 -11.80
N ILE A 55 0.19 6.42 -11.35
CA ILE A 55 0.38 5.63 -10.13
C ILE A 55 1.00 6.54 -9.08
N THR A 56 0.32 6.68 -7.94
CA THR A 56 0.89 7.30 -6.73
C THR A 56 1.35 6.20 -5.81
N SER A 57 2.53 6.30 -5.22
CA SER A 57 3.09 5.26 -4.35
C SER A 57 3.66 5.83 -3.07
N VAL A 58 3.52 5.08 -1.97
CA VAL A 58 4.21 5.31 -0.71
C VAL A 58 4.99 4.05 -0.34
N VAL A 59 6.31 4.18 -0.28
CA VAL A 59 7.24 3.06 -0.08
C VAL A 59 7.94 3.19 1.26
N PHE A 60 8.01 2.09 2.01
CA PHE A 60 8.85 1.97 3.20
C PHE A 60 9.46 0.56 3.30
N ALA A 61 10.50 0.42 4.13
CA ALA A 61 11.16 -0.86 4.36
C ALA A 61 11.20 -1.21 5.85
N ARG A 62 10.93 -2.47 6.17
CA ARG A 62 10.99 -3.00 7.54
C ARG A 62 11.38 -4.47 7.52
N GLY A 63 12.38 -4.85 8.34
CA GLY A 63 12.75 -6.25 8.52
C GLY A 63 13.21 -6.97 7.24
N GLY A 64 13.78 -6.24 6.28
CA GLY A 64 14.19 -6.76 4.97
C GLY A 64 13.05 -6.92 3.96
N TYR A 65 11.84 -6.46 4.28
CA TYR A 65 10.71 -6.36 3.36
C TYR A 65 10.54 -4.91 2.90
N THR A 66 10.16 -4.74 1.65
CA THR A 66 9.72 -3.48 1.07
C THR A 66 8.20 -3.52 0.92
N TYR A 67 7.54 -2.48 1.41
CA TYR A 67 6.10 -2.30 1.33
C TYR A 67 5.83 -1.12 0.41
N THR A 68 5.06 -1.34 -0.64
CA THR A 68 4.66 -0.29 -1.58
C THR A 68 3.14 -0.22 -1.58
N LEU A 69 2.62 0.79 -0.90
CA LEU A 69 1.21 1.16 -1.04
C LEU A 69 1.07 1.96 -2.31
N TYR A 70 0.05 1.67 -3.11
CA TYR A 70 -0.17 2.35 -4.36
C TYR A 70 -1.63 2.70 -4.57
N SER A 71 -1.84 3.76 -5.35
CA SER A 71 -3.10 4.14 -5.95
C SER A 71 -2.88 4.39 -7.43
N ARG A 72 -3.54 3.61 -8.28
CA ARG A 72 -3.42 3.61 -9.73
C ARG A 72 -4.72 4.11 -10.31
N ILE A 73 -4.59 5.09 -11.20
CA ILE A 73 -5.64 5.54 -12.09
C ILE A 73 -5.11 5.34 -13.50
N GLY A 74 -5.85 4.66 -14.36
CA GLY A 74 -5.49 4.39 -15.73
C GLY A 74 -6.69 4.30 -16.66
N ARG A 75 -6.47 3.80 -17.88
CA ARG A 75 -7.51 3.45 -18.83
C ARG A 75 -7.57 1.94 -18.97
N ALA A 76 -8.78 1.40 -19.03
CA ALA A 76 -9.03 0.01 -19.39
C ALA A 76 -8.61 -0.26 -20.84
N ASP A 77 -8.59 -1.53 -21.23
CA ASP A 77 -8.19 -1.98 -22.58
C ASP A 77 -9.06 -1.40 -23.70
N ASP A 78 -10.29 -0.97 -23.40
CA ASP A 78 -11.19 -0.29 -24.33
C ASP A 78 -10.76 1.16 -24.66
N GLY A 79 -9.73 1.68 -23.96
CA GLY A 79 -9.15 3.00 -24.17
C GLY A 79 -10.00 4.18 -23.69
N THR A 80 -11.20 3.95 -23.16
CA THR A 80 -12.16 5.02 -22.81
C THR A 80 -12.61 4.96 -21.35
N THR A 81 -12.71 3.77 -20.78
CA THR A 81 -13.17 3.56 -19.41
C THR A 81 -12.03 3.81 -18.42
N PRO A 82 -12.21 4.68 -17.41
CA PRO A 82 -11.21 4.84 -16.35
C PRO A 82 -11.18 3.60 -15.46
N GLU A 83 -9.96 3.12 -15.18
CA GLU A 83 -9.71 2.01 -14.27
C GLU A 83 -9.01 2.52 -13.01
N PHE A 84 -9.48 2.07 -11.86
CA PHE A 84 -8.94 2.42 -10.54
C PHE A 84 -8.48 1.15 -9.85
N GLU A 85 -7.26 1.17 -9.30
CA GLU A 85 -6.74 0.09 -8.48
C GLU A 85 -5.91 0.67 -7.35
N ASP A 86 -6.29 0.35 -6.11
CA ASP A 86 -5.49 0.67 -4.93
C ASP A 86 -5.00 -0.63 -4.29
N GLY A 87 -3.86 -0.60 -3.62
CA GLY A 87 -3.35 -1.82 -3.01
C GLY A 87 -2.02 -1.69 -2.31
N LEU A 88 -1.49 -2.85 -1.92
CA LEU A 88 -0.20 -3.04 -1.29
C LEU A 88 0.55 -4.17 -1.98
N THR A 89 1.78 -3.89 -2.40
CA THR A 89 2.75 -4.95 -2.73
C THR A 89 3.76 -5.10 -1.60
N VAL A 90 4.10 -6.36 -1.29
CA VAL A 90 5.12 -6.71 -0.31
C VAL A 90 6.21 -7.48 -1.02
N GLU A 91 7.42 -6.97 -0.97
CA GLU A 91 8.58 -7.53 -1.65
C GLU A 91 9.67 -7.91 -0.67
N ARG A 92 10.46 -8.92 -1.02
CA ARG A 92 11.69 -9.27 -0.30
C ARG A 92 12.75 -9.65 -1.30
N ARG A 93 13.93 -9.02 -1.20
CA ARG A 93 15.07 -9.26 -2.10
C ARG A 93 14.68 -9.12 -3.59
N GLY A 94 13.87 -8.11 -3.92
CA GLY A 94 13.42 -7.82 -5.29
C GLY A 94 12.38 -8.79 -5.85
N LYS A 95 11.82 -9.70 -5.03
CA LYS A 95 10.72 -10.59 -5.42
C LYS A 95 9.44 -10.17 -4.72
N THR A 96 8.36 -9.99 -5.48
CA THR A 96 7.02 -9.77 -4.93
C THR A 96 6.53 -11.05 -4.25
N LEU A 97 6.26 -10.96 -2.96
CA LEU A 97 5.73 -12.06 -2.15
C LEU A 97 4.20 -12.00 -2.06
N ARG A 98 3.64 -10.80 -2.03
CA ARG A 98 2.21 -10.55 -1.89
C ARG A 98 1.81 -9.34 -2.72
N HIS A 99 0.62 -9.44 -3.32
CA HIS A 99 -0.05 -8.36 -4.01
C HIS A 99 -1.51 -8.34 -3.53
N LEU A 100 -1.80 -7.39 -2.64
CA LEU A 100 -3.12 -7.20 -2.04
C LEU A 100 -3.80 -6.03 -2.75
N ARG A 101 -4.97 -6.25 -3.34
CA ARG A 101 -5.76 -5.21 -4.02
C ARG A 101 -6.94 -4.83 -3.15
N CYS A 102 -7.23 -3.53 -3.05
CA CYS A 102 -8.41 -3.04 -2.37
C CYS A 102 -9.67 -3.42 -3.15
N GLU A 103 -10.75 -3.78 -2.45
CA GLU A 103 -12.02 -4.17 -3.10
C GLU A 103 -12.94 -2.97 -3.39
N ASP A 104 -12.75 -1.83 -2.71
CA ASP A 104 -13.70 -0.70 -2.73
C ASP A 104 -13.03 0.69 -2.56
N GLY A 105 -11.75 0.83 -2.93
CA GLY A 105 -11.01 2.08 -2.71
C GLY A 105 -10.71 2.37 -1.23
N GLY A 106 -10.98 1.43 -0.31
CA GLY A 106 -10.44 1.44 1.04
C GLY A 106 -11.43 1.06 2.16
N ALA A 107 -11.79 -0.22 2.24
CA ALA A 107 -12.19 -0.99 3.42
C ALA A 107 -12.25 -2.51 3.12
N GLY A 108 -11.23 -3.09 2.48
CA GLY A 108 -11.10 -4.55 2.27
C GLY A 108 -10.04 -4.91 1.23
N PHE A 109 -9.42 -6.09 1.31
CA PHE A 109 -8.40 -6.57 0.36
C PHE A 109 -8.70 -7.97 -0.19
N SER A 110 -8.49 -8.15 -1.50
CA SER A 110 -8.33 -9.46 -2.14
C SER A 110 -6.86 -9.71 -2.47
N GLU A 111 -6.36 -10.92 -2.20
CA GLU A 111 -5.01 -11.33 -2.61
C GLU A 111 -5.08 -11.83 -4.05
N ALA A 112 -4.39 -11.16 -4.97
CA ALA A 112 -4.19 -11.73 -6.30
C ALA A 112 -3.22 -12.91 -6.14
N LEU A 113 -3.67 -14.12 -6.46
CA LEU A 113 -2.82 -15.31 -6.51
C LEU A 113 -1.72 -15.05 -7.55
N VAL A 114 -0.52 -14.66 -7.10
CA VAL A 114 0.65 -14.57 -7.98
C VAL A 114 1.06 -16.02 -8.28
N PRO A 115 0.94 -16.50 -9.54
CA PRO A 115 1.43 -17.83 -9.87
C PRO A 115 2.94 -17.90 -9.60
N PRO A 116 3.46 -19.02 -9.09
CA PRO A 116 4.89 -19.17 -8.86
C PRO A 116 5.65 -18.91 -10.17
N ALA A 117 6.68 -18.08 -10.10
CA ALA A 117 7.59 -17.85 -11.22
C ALA A 117 8.15 -19.21 -11.68
N LYS A 118 8.01 -19.49 -12.98
CA LYS A 118 8.45 -20.73 -13.63
C LYS A 118 9.97 -20.88 -13.61
#